data_AF-A0A2D2CW65-F1
#
_entry.id   AF-A0A2D2CW65-F1
#
_cell.length_a   1.000
_cell.length_b   1.000
_cell.length_c   1.000
_cell.angle_alpha   90.00
_cell.angle_beta   90.00
_cell.angle_gamma   90.00
#
_symmetry.space_group_name_H-M   'P 1'
#
loop_
_entity.id
_entity.type
_entity.pdbx_description
1 polymer ?
#
loop_
_entity_poly.entity_id
_entity_poly.type
_entity_poly.pdbx_seq_one_letter_code
_entity_poly.pdbx_strand_id
1 'polypeptide(L)'
;MAEKDASPSSRSPRLWQHYGPSELIRAAFLAGRGSSAPEIAESLGGGRTARHIYELVRRHGLSLVPKKRNQIAFPLVVSTETMARIESAAEKHGTDPETLAARLLEEMASDGRAFRERVQRVAGERAEAAE
;
A
#
# COMPACT_ATOMS: atom_id res chain seq x y z
N MET A 1 -44.01 -0.20 -43.38
CA MET A 1 -42.97 -1.20 -43.03
C MET A 1 -41.79 -0.45 -42.46
N ALA A 2 -41.63 -0.45 -41.14
CA ALA A 2 -40.49 0.14 -40.45
C ALA A 2 -40.13 -0.80 -39.30
N GLU A 3 -39.39 -1.87 -39.62
CA GLU A 3 -38.84 -2.76 -38.61
C GLU A 3 -37.60 -2.11 -38.01
N LYS A 4 -37.88 -1.56 -36.84
CA LYS A 4 -37.04 -1.40 -35.67
C LYS A 4 -36.16 -2.64 -35.46
N ASP A 5 -34.86 -2.54 -35.72
CA ASP A 5 -33.89 -3.44 -35.11
C ASP A 5 -32.84 -2.67 -34.32
N ALA A 6 -33.00 -2.81 -33.01
CA ALA A 6 -32.16 -2.22 -32.00
C ALA A 6 -30.78 -2.87 -32.01
N SER A 7 -29.78 -2.00 -32.08
CA SER A 7 -28.37 -2.22 -31.74
C SER A 7 -28.16 -3.31 -30.67
N PRO A 8 -27.33 -4.34 -30.90
CA PRO A 8 -26.89 -5.21 -29.83
C PRO A 8 -25.83 -4.46 -29.03
N SER A 9 -26.27 -3.71 -28.00
CA SER A 9 -25.37 -3.36 -26.91
C SER A 9 -24.91 -4.68 -26.29
N SER A 10 -23.69 -5.10 -26.62
CA SER A 10 -23.00 -6.22 -26.02
C SER A 10 -22.93 -5.98 -24.52
N ARG A 11 -23.91 -6.56 -23.82
CA ARG A 11 -23.96 -6.62 -22.37
C ARG A 11 -22.64 -7.20 -21.91
N SER A 12 -21.79 -6.35 -21.33
CA SER A 12 -20.63 -6.79 -20.57
C SER A 12 -21.13 -7.88 -19.61
N PRO A 13 -20.53 -9.08 -19.60
CA PRO A 13 -20.96 -10.12 -18.68
C PRO A 13 -20.91 -9.54 -17.28
N ARG A 14 -21.91 -9.86 -16.45
CA ARG A 14 -21.96 -9.46 -15.05
C ARG A 14 -20.82 -10.16 -14.29
N LEU A 15 -19.60 -9.63 -14.42
CA LEU A 15 -18.37 -10.12 -13.77
C LEU A 15 -18.48 -10.21 -12.24
N TRP A 16 -19.54 -9.62 -11.68
CA TRP A 16 -19.82 -9.46 -10.27
C TRP A 16 -20.47 -10.67 -9.59
N GLN A 17 -21.01 -11.63 -10.34
CA GLN A 17 -21.71 -12.79 -9.76
C GLN A 17 -20.78 -13.96 -9.37
N HIS A 18 -19.47 -13.84 -9.60
CA HIS A 18 -18.55 -14.99 -9.51
C HIS A 18 -17.32 -14.78 -8.63
N TYR A 19 -17.29 -13.80 -7.72
CA TYR A 19 -16.22 -13.77 -6.72
C TYR A 19 -16.51 -14.81 -5.64
N GLY A 20 -16.04 -16.03 -5.87
CA GLY A 20 -16.05 -17.08 -4.85
C GLY A 20 -15.19 -16.67 -3.65
N PRO A 21 -15.47 -17.18 -2.44
CA PRO A 21 -14.67 -16.93 -1.24
C PRO A 21 -13.16 -17.16 -1.46
N SER A 22 -12.81 -18.16 -2.28
CA SER A 22 -11.45 -18.52 -2.66
C SER A 22 -10.70 -17.37 -3.37
N GLU A 23 -11.39 -16.60 -4.21
CA GLU A 23 -10.80 -15.51 -4.98
C GLU A 23 -10.52 -14.31 -4.09
N LEU A 24 -11.44 -14.00 -3.18
CA LEU A 24 -11.23 -12.97 -2.17
C LEU A 24 -10.06 -13.33 -1.25
N ILE A 25 -9.99 -14.56 -0.75
CA ILE A 25 -8.89 -15.03 0.10
C ILE A 25 -7.55 -14.88 -0.65
N ARG A 26 -7.51 -15.28 -1.92
CA ARG A 26 -6.29 -15.17 -2.73
C ARG A 26 -5.92 -13.72 -3.02
N ALA A 27 -6.90 -12.85 -3.32
CA ALA A 27 -6.68 -11.42 -3.48
C ALA A 27 -6.16 -10.77 -2.19
N ALA A 28 -6.74 -11.11 -1.04
CA ALA A 28 -6.34 -10.63 0.28
C ALA A 28 -4.92 -11.09 0.64
N PHE A 29 -4.59 -12.35 0.35
CA PHE A 29 -3.25 -12.88 0.56
C PHE A 29 -2.21 -12.14 -0.29
N LEU A 30 -2.48 -11.92 -1.57
CA LEU A 30 -1.57 -11.19 -2.46
C LEU A 30 -1.46 -9.71 -2.07
N ALA A 31 -2.58 -9.08 -1.70
CA ALA A 31 -2.60 -7.73 -1.12
C ALA A 31 -1.71 -7.64 0.13
N GLY A 32 -1.81 -8.62 1.02
CA GLY A 32 -0.99 -8.74 2.23
C GLY A 32 0.48 -9.06 1.96
N ARG A 33 0.86 -9.42 0.72
CA ARG A 33 2.26 -9.49 0.26
C ARG A 33 2.70 -8.23 -0.49
N GLY A 34 1.84 -7.23 -0.57
CA GLY A 34 2.09 -5.98 -1.27
C GLY A 34 1.89 -6.07 -2.78
N SER A 35 1.25 -7.09 -3.34
CA SER A 35 1.01 -7.14 -4.79
C SER A 35 0.13 -5.97 -5.24
N SER A 36 0.44 -5.41 -6.42
CA SER A 36 -0.36 -4.35 -7.02
C SER A 36 -1.68 -4.88 -7.60
N ALA A 37 -2.69 -4.03 -7.76
CA ALA A 37 -3.98 -4.45 -8.35
C ALA A 37 -3.83 -5.12 -9.75
N PRO A 38 -2.95 -4.64 -10.66
CA PRO A 38 -2.63 -5.35 -11.90
C PRO A 38 -2.05 -6.75 -11.69
N GLU A 39 -1.07 -6.90 -10.79
CA GLU A 39 -0.45 -8.21 -10.48
C GLU A 39 -1.46 -9.20 -9.89
N ILE A 40 -2.35 -8.72 -9.01
CA ILE A 40 -3.43 -9.54 -8.45
C ILE A 40 -4.39 -9.96 -9.56
N ALA A 41 -4.76 -9.05 -10.46
CA ALA A 41 -5.66 -9.35 -11.58
C ALA A 41 -5.06 -10.42 -12.52
N GLU A 42 -3.77 -10.29 -12.84
CA GLU A 42 -3.02 -11.27 -13.61
C GLU A 42 -2.97 -12.64 -12.90
N SER A 43 -2.67 -12.65 -11.61
CA SER A 43 -2.58 -13.89 -10.82
C SER A 43 -3.92 -14.63 -10.71
N LEU A 44 -5.03 -13.89 -10.59
CA LEU A 44 -6.37 -14.46 -10.54
C LEU A 44 -6.89 -14.89 -11.93
N GLY A 45 -6.32 -14.35 -13.01
CA GLY A 45 -6.71 -14.66 -14.38
C GLY A 45 -8.17 -14.27 -14.72
N GLY A 46 -8.68 -14.81 -15.82
CA GLY A 46 -10.11 -14.69 -16.19
C GLY A 46 -10.54 -13.31 -16.72
N GLY A 47 -9.63 -12.55 -17.35
CA GLY A 47 -9.95 -11.23 -17.93
C GLY A 47 -10.23 -10.14 -16.88
N ARG A 48 -9.76 -10.34 -15.64
CA ARG A 48 -9.90 -9.36 -14.57
C ARG A 48 -9.00 -8.15 -14.85
N THR A 49 -9.48 -6.98 -14.45
CA THR A 49 -8.73 -5.72 -14.55
C THR A 49 -8.32 -5.26 -13.16
N ALA A 50 -7.34 -4.37 -13.08
CA ALA A 50 -6.96 -3.73 -11.82
C ALA A 50 -8.17 -3.06 -11.12
N ARG A 51 -9.08 -2.47 -11.91
CA ARG A 51 -10.33 -1.87 -11.40
C ARG A 51 -11.19 -2.89 -10.66
N HIS A 52 -11.36 -4.09 -11.22
CA HIS A 52 -12.12 -5.16 -10.58
C HIS A 52 -11.53 -5.55 -9.22
N ILE A 53 -10.20 -5.57 -9.10
CA ILE A 53 -9.53 -5.89 -7.84
C ILE A 53 -9.76 -4.79 -6.81
N TYR A 54 -9.63 -3.51 -7.19
CA TYR A 54 -9.93 -2.39 -6.29
C TYR A 54 -11.38 -2.42 -5.79
N GLU A 55 -12.34 -2.76 -6.65
CA GLU A 55 -13.74 -2.89 -6.26
C GLU A 55 -13.96 -4.09 -5.33
N LEU A 56 -13.33 -5.24 -5.62
CA LEU A 56 -13.37 -6.45 -4.79
C LEU A 56 -12.85 -6.17 -3.37
N VAL A 57 -11.61 -5.70 -3.23
CA VAL A 57 -10.98 -5.45 -1.93
C VAL A 57 -11.72 -4.37 -1.13
N ARG A 58 -12.14 -3.28 -1.79
CA ARG A 58 -12.87 -2.18 -1.15
C ARG A 58 -14.20 -2.64 -0.58
N ARG A 59 -14.94 -3.50 -1.29
CA ARG A 59 -16.22 -4.05 -0.82
C ARG A 59 -16.06 -4.87 0.47
N HIS A 60 -14.89 -5.47 0.66
CA HIS A 60 -14.59 -6.32 1.83
C HIS A 60 -13.74 -5.60 2.89
N GLY A 61 -13.65 -4.26 2.83
CA GLY A 61 -12.91 -3.48 3.83
C GLY A 61 -11.40 -3.67 3.77
N LEU A 62 -10.88 -4.24 2.68
CA LEU A 62 -9.45 -4.44 2.47
C LEU A 62 -8.87 -3.23 1.73
N SER A 63 -7.76 -2.71 2.25
CA SER A 63 -6.99 -1.66 1.60
C SER A 63 -5.85 -2.28 0.79
N LEU A 64 -5.75 -1.90 -0.48
CA LEU A 64 -4.55 -2.14 -1.27
C LEU A 64 -3.59 -0.97 -1.08
N VAL A 65 -2.30 -1.27 -0.97
CA VAL A 65 -1.27 -0.23 -0.99
C VAL A 65 -1.14 0.29 -2.42
N PRO A 66 -1.53 1.55 -2.70
CA PRO A 66 -1.41 2.10 -4.05
C PRO A 66 0.08 2.27 -4.39
N LYS A 67 0.47 1.86 -5.60
CA LYS A 67 1.85 1.99 -6.13
C LYS A 67 1.82 2.54 -7.54
N LYS A 68 2.77 3.43 -7.88
CA LYS A 68 3.07 3.89 -9.24
C LYS A 68 4.06 2.95 -9.93
N ARG A 69 4.28 3.14 -11.24
CA ARG A 69 5.12 2.28 -12.13
C ARG A 69 6.54 2.00 -11.62
N ASN A 70 7.08 2.80 -10.69
CA ASN A 70 8.42 2.63 -10.12
C ASN A 70 8.40 2.55 -8.58
N GLN A 71 7.29 2.14 -7.97
CA GLN A 71 7.18 2.01 -6.52
C GLN A 71 7.11 0.54 -6.12
N ILE A 72 7.92 0.19 -5.12
CA ILE A 72 7.80 -1.06 -4.38
C ILE A 72 7.25 -0.68 -3.00
N ALA A 73 6.32 -1.47 -2.46
CA ALA A 73 5.87 -1.34 -1.09
C ALA A 73 5.89 -2.72 -0.45
N PHE A 74 6.27 -2.73 0.81
CA PHE A 74 6.41 -3.90 1.64
C PHE A 74 5.44 -3.74 2.81
N PRO A 75 4.54 -4.72 3.04
CA PRO A 75 3.76 -4.76 4.25
C PRO A 75 4.68 -5.16 5.41
N LEU A 76 4.78 -4.29 6.42
CA LEU A 76 5.55 -4.55 7.63
C LEU A 76 4.60 -4.95 8.77
N VAL A 77 4.88 -6.07 9.42
CA VAL A 77 4.20 -6.47 10.66
C VAL A 77 5.15 -6.15 11.81
N VAL A 78 4.70 -5.27 12.70
CA VAL A 78 5.42 -4.93 13.93
C VAL A 78 4.58 -5.31 15.15
N SER A 79 5.23 -5.49 16.29
CA SER A 79 4.49 -5.65 17.55
C SER A 79 3.74 -4.37 17.91
N THR A 80 2.64 -4.49 18.64
CA THR A 80 1.88 -3.33 19.16
C THR A 80 2.76 -2.43 20.02
N GLU A 81 3.67 -3.01 20.81
CA GLU A 81 4.65 -2.28 21.60
C GLU A 81 5.61 -1.47 20.72
N THR A 82 6.12 -2.07 19.64
CA THR A 82 6.98 -1.37 18.67
C THR A 82 6.23 -0.20 18.02
N MET A 83 4.98 -0.42 17.62
CA MET A 83 4.17 0.63 17.01
C MET A 83 3.96 1.81 17.97
N ALA A 84 3.61 1.54 19.23
CA ALA A 84 3.43 2.59 20.24
C ALA A 84 4.72 3.42 20.45
N ARG A 85 5.89 2.78 20.39
CA ARG A 85 7.19 3.49 20.47
C ARG A 85 7.42 4.38 19.25
N ILE A 86 7.08 3.90 18.04
CA ILE A 86 7.19 4.69 16.80
C ILE A 86 6.25 5.90 16.88
N GLU A 87 4.99 5.70 17.27
CA GLU A 87 4.00 6.78 17.42
C GLU A 87 4.48 7.87 18.39
N SER A 88 4.95 7.46 19.58
CA SER A 88 5.48 8.42 20.57
C SER A 88 6.69 9.20 20.04
N ALA A 89 7.57 8.55 19.27
CA ALA A 89 8.70 9.24 18.66
C ALA A 89 8.24 10.18 17.54
N ALA A 90 7.28 9.75 16.71
CA ALA A 90 6.74 10.53 15.61
C ALA A 90 6.08 11.82 16.10
N GLU A 91 5.29 11.73 17.18
CA GLU A 91 4.67 12.88 17.85
C GLU A 91 5.73 13.88 18.35
N LYS A 92 6.76 13.40 19.06
CA LYS A 92 7.86 14.25 19.56
C LYS A 92 8.60 15.00 18.46
N HIS A 93 8.66 14.42 17.27
CA HIS A 93 9.36 14.99 16.12
C HIS A 93 8.42 15.66 15.10
N GLY A 94 7.11 15.72 15.37
CA GLY A 94 6.13 16.35 14.50
C GLY A 94 6.01 15.71 13.11
N THR A 95 6.15 14.38 13.03
CA THR A 95 6.06 13.61 11.78
C THR A 95 5.02 12.50 11.91
N ASP A 96 4.56 11.94 10.79
CA ASP A 96 3.71 10.74 10.83
C ASP A 96 4.52 9.47 11.15
N PRO A 97 3.93 8.51 11.90
CA PRO A 97 4.56 7.25 12.27
C PRO A 97 5.10 6.45 11.09
N GLU A 98 4.36 6.42 9.98
CA GLU A 98 4.71 5.67 8.77
C GLU A 98 5.97 6.23 8.09
N THR A 99 6.06 7.56 7.97
CA THR A 99 7.23 8.25 7.43
C THR A 99 8.43 8.09 8.34
N LEU A 100 8.23 8.15 9.66
CA LEU A 100 9.32 7.88 10.60
C LEU A 100 9.83 6.44 10.45
N ALA A 101 8.94 5.46 10.40
CA ALA A 101 9.31 4.05 10.21
C ALA A 101 10.04 3.82 8.88
N ALA A 102 9.56 4.42 7.79
CA ALA A 102 10.22 4.34 6.48
C ALA A 102 11.63 4.90 6.51
N ARG A 103 11.83 6.09 7.11
CA ARG A 103 13.16 6.70 7.25
C ARG A 103 14.11 5.89 8.11
N LEU A 104 13.62 5.31 9.21
CA LEU A 104 14.43 4.42 10.05
C LEU A 104 14.90 3.20 9.26
N LEU A 105 14.03 2.60 8.44
CA LEU A 105 14.39 1.48 7.57
C LEU A 105 15.42 1.88 6.50
N GLU A 106 15.24 3.04 5.85
CA GLU A 106 16.20 3.57 4.88
C GLU A 106 17.58 3.80 5.50
N GLU A 107 17.62 4.33 6.73
CA GLU A 107 18.86 4.57 7.47
C GLU A 107 19.53 3.29 7.96
N MET A 108 18.75 2.30 8.40
CA MET A 108 19.26 0.96 8.71
C MET A 108 19.85 0.27 7.48
N ALA A 109 19.26 0.50 6.30
CA ALA A 109 19.72 -0.07 5.04
C ALA A 109 20.97 0.61 4.46
N SER A 110 21.29 1.84 4.87
CA SER A 110 22.37 2.67 4.31
C SER A 110 23.66 2.65 5.16
N ASP A 111 24.01 1.50 5.75
CA ASP A 111 25.19 1.30 6.62
C ASP A 111 25.21 2.17 7.91
N GLY A 112 24.10 2.87 8.24
CA GLY A 112 23.92 3.62 9.49
C GLY A 112 24.94 4.75 9.75
N ARG A 113 25.82 5.07 8.80
CA ARG A 113 26.81 6.15 8.90
C ARG A 113 26.16 7.51 8.64
N ALA A 114 25.35 7.59 7.59
CA ALA A 114 24.65 8.83 7.20
C ALA A 114 23.68 9.33 8.29
N PHE A 115 22.94 8.43 8.95
CA PHE A 115 22.08 8.78 10.07
C PHE A 115 22.85 9.38 11.25
N ARG A 116 23.94 8.71 11.67
CA ARG A 116 24.73 9.14 12.83
C ARG A 116 25.33 10.52 12.61
N GLU A 117 25.85 10.78 11.42
CA GLU A 117 26.37 12.10 11.04
C GLU A 117 25.28 13.17 11.01
N ARG A 118 24.07 12.84 10.53
CA ARG A 118 22.92 13.77 10.54
C ARG A 118 22.43 14.08 11.95
N VAL A 119 22.30 13.07 12.80
CA VAL A 119 21.85 13.24 14.20
C VAL A 119 22.87 14.07 14.98
N GLN A 120 24.16 13.82 14.80
CA GLN A 120 25.22 14.63 15.43
C GLN A 120 25.19 16.08 14.96
N ARG A 121 24.95 16.32 13.67
CA ARG A 121 24.83 17.68 13.12
C ARG A 121 23.64 18.44 13.72
N VAL A 122 22.45 17.84 13.73
CA VAL A 122 21.25 18.47 14.30
C VAL A 122 21.36 18.66 15.82
N ALA A 123 22.03 17.75 16.52
CA ALA A 123 22.31 17.89 17.95
C ALA A 123 23.33 19.01 18.24
N GLY A 124 24.33 19.18 17.38
CA GLY A 124 25.31 20.27 17.48
C GLY A 124 24.71 21.65 17.18
N GLU A 125 23.90 21.75 16.12
CA GLU A 125 23.21 23.00 15.74
C GLU A 125 22.23 23.49 16.82
N ARG A 126 21.62 22.57 17.59
CA ARG A 126 20.76 22.92 18.74
C ARG A 126 21.54 23.33 19.99
N ALA A 127 22.78 22.87 20.14
CA ALA A 127 23.65 23.30 21.24
C ALA A 127 24.17 24.73 21.01
N GLU A 128 24.49 25.07 19.76
CA GLU A 128 24.95 26.43 19.39
C GLU A 128 23.81 27.46 19.37
N ALA A 129 22.56 27.05 19.13
CA ALA A 129 21.39 27.93 19.18
C ALA A 129 20.87 28.21 20.61
N ALA A 130 21.44 27.58 21.62
CA ALA A 130 21.07 27.71 23.03
C ALA A 130 22.12 28.46 23.88
N GLU A 131 23.17 28.98 23.25
CA GLU A 131 24.21 29.85 23.82
C GLU A 131 24.00 31.31 23.36
#